data_AF-A0A7C4FSU5-F1
#
_entry.id   AF-A0A7C4FSU5-F1
#
_cell.length_a   1.000
_cell.length_b   1.000
_cell.length_c   1.000
_cell.angle_alpha   90.00
_cell.angle_beta   90.00
_cell.angle_gamma   90.00
#
_symmetry.space_group_name_H-M   'P 1'
#
loop_
_entity.id
_entity.type
_entity.pdbx_description
1 polymer ?
#
loop_
_entity_poly.entity_id
_entity_poly.type
_entity_poly.pdbx_seq_one_letter_code
_entity_poly.pdbx_strand_id
1 'polypeptide(L)'
;MNDKKFSIKIISIIIVFILVFPLNIWSDIISKKNTGKLTMVLSLSAMAFFVKKIVNNDINKTLAIRKEIGKPEKLIEYQEGFDNWRLEWHGNYIYVFRNGIFSHKIET
;
A
#
# COMPACT_ATOMS: atom_id res chain seq x y z
N MET A 1 5.20 -15.49 25.38
CA MET A 1 5.67 -14.43 26.30
C MET A 1 6.00 -13.12 25.56
N ASN A 2 5.31 -12.79 24.45
CA ASN A 2 5.60 -11.60 23.62
C ASN A 2 4.43 -10.60 23.55
N ASP A 3 3.19 -11.02 23.81
CA ASP A 3 2.01 -10.16 23.63
C ASP A 3 1.84 -9.12 24.75
N LYS A 4 2.21 -9.46 25.99
CA LYS A 4 2.18 -8.52 27.12
C LYS A 4 3.17 -7.36 26.94
N LYS A 5 4.39 -7.64 26.45
CA LYS A 5 5.40 -6.59 26.21
C LYS A 5 5.00 -5.66 25.05
N PHE A 6 4.37 -6.21 24.01
CA PHE A 6 3.85 -5.41 22.90
C PHE A 6 2.69 -4.50 23.34
N SER A 7 1.77 -5.04 24.14
CA SER A 7 0.63 -4.28 24.70
C SER A 7 1.09 -3.14 25.61
N ILE A 8 2.09 -3.37 26.46
CA ILE A 8 2.66 -2.34 27.36
C ILE A 8 3.30 -1.19 26.56
N LYS A 9 4.00 -1.50 25.46
CA LYS A 9 4.61 -0.48 24.59
C LYS A 9 3.57 0.40 23.92
N ILE A 10 2.46 -0.18 23.46
CA ILE A 10 1.36 0.59 22.84
C ILE A 10 0.74 1.53 23.87
N ILE A 11 0.47 1.04 25.09
CA ILE A 11 -0.13 1.84 26.16
C ILE A 11 0.79 3.01 26.55
N SER A 12 2.10 2.78 26.65
CA SER A 12 3.04 3.84 26.99
C SER A 12 3.17 4.91 25.89
N ILE A 13 3.09 4.54 24.62
CA ILE A 13 3.04 5.49 23.51
C ILE A 13 1.77 6.35 23.59
N ILE A 14 0.61 5.75 23.89
CA ILE A 14 -0.66 6.46 24.05
C ILE A 14 -0.59 7.46 25.21
N ILE A 15 -0.02 7.07 26.36
CA ILE A 15 0.13 7.94 27.54
C ILE A 15 1.05 9.13 27.25
N VAL A 16 2.18 8.90 26.59
CA VAL A 16 3.09 9.98 26.17
C VAL A 16 2.39 10.92 25.19
N PHE A 17 1.61 10.38 24.25
CA PHE A 17 0.81 11.19 23.33
C PHE A 17 -0.24 12.03 24.06
N ILE A 18 -0.82 11.54 25.15
CA ILE A 18 -1.79 12.31 25.93
C ILE A 18 -1.10 13.42 26.74
N LEU A 19 0.07 13.14 27.31
CA LEU A 19 0.81 14.08 28.17
C LEU A 19 1.57 15.17 27.40
N VAL A 20 2.01 14.89 26.17
CA VAL A 20 2.82 15.83 25.37
C VAL A 20 1.95 16.85 24.63
N PHE A 21 0.67 16.57 24.41
CA PHE A 21 -0.24 17.51 23.76
C PHE A 21 -0.80 18.52 24.78
N PRO A 22 -0.50 19.83 24.65
CA PRO A 22 -0.98 20.85 25.58
C PRO A 22 -2.52 20.87 25.66
N LEU A 23 -3.04 21.08 26.88
CA LEU A 23 -4.49 21.13 27.20
C LEU A 23 -5.31 22.04 26.25
N ASN A 24 -4.69 23.08 25.69
CA ASN A 24 -5.32 23.99 24.72
C ASN A 24 -5.64 23.31 23.38
N ILE A 25 -4.83 22.33 22.96
CA ILE A 25 -5.11 21.52 21.77
C ILE A 25 -6.30 20.60 22.04
N TRP A 26 -6.46 20.11 23.27
CA TRP A 26 -7.64 19.33 23.64
C TRP A 26 -8.92 20.16 23.56
N SER A 27 -8.91 21.41 24.05
CA SER A 27 -10.08 22.31 23.92
C SER A 27 -10.41 22.64 22.47
N ASP A 28 -9.39 22.84 21.63
CA ASP A 28 -9.57 23.11 20.20
C ASP A 28 -9.98 21.86 19.39
N ILE A 29 -9.60 20.66 19.83
CA ILE A 29 -10.03 19.37 19.25
C ILE A 29 -11.47 19.05 19.65
N ILE A 30 -11.93 19.45 20.84
CA ILE A 30 -13.30 19.24 21.33
C ILE A 30 -14.33 20.09 20.56
N SER A 31 -13.88 21.14 19.86
CA SER A 31 -14.71 21.84 18.87
C SER A 31 -15.12 20.88 17.74
N LYS A 32 -16.43 20.62 17.61
CA LYS A 32 -17.04 19.75 16.58
C LYS A 32 -16.45 19.97 15.17
N LYS A 33 -16.08 21.22 14.83
CA LYS A 33 -15.52 21.59 13.52
C LYS A 33 -14.10 21.08 13.32
N ASN A 34 -13.28 21.08 14.35
CA ASN A 34 -11.90 20.59 14.30
C ASN A 34 -11.83 19.06 14.47
N THR A 35 -12.71 18.46 15.29
CA THR A 35 -12.84 17.00 15.39
C THR A 35 -13.25 16.38 14.04
N GLY A 36 -14.17 17.00 13.31
CA GLY A 36 -14.58 16.55 11.97
C GLY A 36 -13.45 16.60 10.94
N LYS A 37 -12.63 17.66 10.95
CA LYS A 37 -11.43 17.74 10.09
C LYS A 37 -10.39 16.70 10.45
N LEU A 38 -10.14 16.48 11.75
CA LEU A 38 -9.16 15.51 12.22
C LEU A 38 -9.55 14.08 11.84
N THR A 39 -10.82 13.71 12.04
CA THR A 39 -11.34 12.38 11.67
C THR A 39 -11.30 12.15 10.15
N MET A 40 -11.58 13.17 9.35
CA MET A 40 -11.41 13.11 7.89
C MET A 40 -9.94 12.88 7.50
N VAL A 41 -9.01 13.64 8.07
CA VAL A 41 -7.58 13.48 7.77
C VAL A 41 -7.07 12.10 8.21
N LEU A 42 -7.47 11.62 9.39
CA LEU A 42 -7.08 10.31 9.89
C LEU A 42 -7.64 9.17 9.02
N SER A 43 -8.91 9.26 8.61
CA SER A 43 -9.52 8.24 7.75
C SER A 43 -8.89 8.20 6.35
N LEU A 44 -8.63 9.36 5.74
CA LEU A 44 -7.93 9.44 4.46
C LEU A 44 -6.50 8.91 4.56
N SER A 45 -5.79 9.23 5.65
CA SER A 45 -4.43 8.76 5.88
C SER A 45 -4.38 7.24 6.09
N ALA A 46 -5.33 6.70 6.87
CA ALA A 46 -5.47 5.26 7.06
C ALA A 46 -5.78 4.56 5.72
N MET A 47 -6.73 5.09 4.94
CA MET A 47 -7.06 4.54 3.62
C MET A 47 -5.85 4.56 2.68
N ALA A 48 -5.13 5.68 2.61
CA ALA A 48 -3.92 5.78 1.79
C ALA A 48 -2.84 4.77 2.22
N PHE A 49 -2.69 4.54 3.52
CA PHE A 49 -1.78 3.52 4.04
C PHE A 49 -2.20 2.09 3.61
N PHE A 50 -3.49 1.76 3.72
CA PHE A 50 -4.00 0.46 3.28
C PHE A 50 -3.82 0.25 1.77
N VAL A 51 -4.19 1.24 0.95
CA VAL A 51 -4.00 1.19 -0.50
C VAL A 51 -2.53 0.98 -0.85
N LYS A 52 -1.62 1.76 -0.23
CA LYS A 52 -0.18 1.60 -0.45
C LYS A 52 0.32 0.20 -0.08
N LYS A 53 -0.18 -0.36 1.02
CA LYS A 53 0.19 -1.71 1.45
C LYS A 53 -0.26 -2.79 0.47
N ILE A 54 -1.47 -2.65 -0.08
CA ILE A 54 -2.00 -3.57 -1.10
C ILE A 54 -1.15 -3.48 -2.37
N VAL A 55 -0.91 -2.27 -2.87
CA VAL A 55 -0.09 -2.05 -4.08
C VAL A 55 1.33 -2.60 -3.90
N ASN A 56 1.97 -2.36 -2.76
CA ASN A 56 3.30 -2.91 -2.48
C ASN A 56 3.31 -4.45 -2.46
N ASN A 57 2.26 -5.08 -1.95
CA ASN A 57 2.14 -6.53 -1.96
C ASN A 57 2.03 -7.08 -3.39
N ASP A 58 1.26 -6.42 -4.25
CA ASP A 58 1.10 -6.83 -5.64
C ASP A 58 2.38 -6.59 -6.47
N ILE A 59 3.11 -5.51 -6.20
CA ILE A 59 4.44 -5.27 -6.76
C ILE A 59 5.40 -6.38 -6.34
N ASN A 60 5.43 -6.74 -5.05
CA ASN A 60 6.32 -7.79 -4.55
C ASN A 60 6.04 -9.16 -5.19
N LYS A 61 4.75 -9.51 -5.37
CA LYS A 61 4.35 -10.72 -6.10
C LYS A 61 4.81 -10.67 -7.55
N THR A 62 4.63 -9.53 -8.21
CA THR A 62 5.05 -9.34 -9.60
C THR A 62 6.56 -9.48 -9.77
N LEU A 63 7.34 -8.93 -8.83
CA LEU A 63 8.79 -9.09 -8.78
C LEU A 63 9.21 -10.54 -8.55
N ALA A 64 8.49 -11.30 -7.71
CA ALA A 64 8.75 -12.72 -7.53
C ALA A 64 8.53 -13.50 -8.83
N ILE A 65 7.39 -13.29 -9.50
CA ILE A 65 7.08 -13.91 -10.80
C ILE A 65 8.16 -13.56 -11.84
N ARG A 66 8.57 -12.28 -11.92
CA ARG A 66 9.63 -11.85 -12.85
C ARG A 66 10.99 -12.49 -12.57
N LYS A 67 11.33 -12.71 -11.30
CA LYS A 67 12.57 -13.42 -10.94
C LYS A 67 12.53 -14.89 -11.36
N GLU A 68 11.35 -15.52 -11.32
CA GLU A 68 11.18 -16.92 -11.70
C GLU A 68 11.22 -17.13 -13.22
N ILE A 69 10.54 -16.28 -14.01
CA ILE A 69 10.46 -16.42 -15.47
C ILE A 69 11.74 -15.98 -16.20
N GLY A 70 12.52 -15.07 -15.62
CA GLY A 70 13.77 -14.60 -16.22
C GLY A 70 13.57 -13.57 -17.34
N LYS A 71 14.41 -13.61 -18.38
CA LYS A 71 14.42 -12.62 -19.47
C LYS A 71 13.42 -13.04 -20.57
N PRO A 72 12.50 -12.15 -20.97
CA PRO A 72 11.54 -12.46 -22.03
C PRO A 72 12.22 -12.61 -23.39
N GLU A 73 11.65 -13.46 -24.23
CA GLU A 73 12.03 -13.64 -25.63
C GLU A 73 11.55 -12.46 -26.50
N LYS A 74 10.31 -12.02 -26.24
CA LYS A 74 9.69 -10.89 -26.91
C LYS A 74 8.94 -10.03 -25.90
N LEU A 75 8.96 -8.72 -26.15
CA LEU A 75 8.33 -7.72 -25.31
C LEU A 75 7.52 -6.77 -26.19
N ILE A 76 6.27 -6.52 -25.81
CA ILE A 76 5.44 -5.44 -26.37
C ILE A 76 4.97 -4.58 -25.21
N GLU A 77 5.18 -3.27 -25.32
CA GLU A 77 4.67 -2.29 -24.37
C GLU A 77 3.69 -1.36 -25.08
N TYR A 78 2.57 -1.10 -24.43
CA TYR A 78 1.52 -0.19 -24.90
C TYR A 78 1.15 0.74 -23.76
N GLN A 79 1.12 2.04 -24.01
CA GLN A 79 0.75 3.03 -23.01
C GLN A 79 -0.33 3.96 -23.57
N GLU A 80 -1.42 4.09 -22.84
CA GLU A 80 -2.52 5.02 -23.12
C GLU A 80 -2.86 5.80 -21.85
N GLY A 81 -2.41 7.07 -21.80
CA GLY A 81 -2.55 7.91 -20.62
C GLY A 81 -1.83 7.31 -19.40
N PHE A 82 -2.60 7.03 -18.35
CA PHE A 82 -2.10 6.42 -17.11
C PHE A 82 -2.10 4.89 -17.14
N ASP A 83 -2.68 4.27 -18.17
CA ASP A 83 -2.68 2.83 -18.33
C ASP A 83 -1.48 2.38 -19.18
N ASN A 84 -0.70 1.45 -18.63
CA ASN A 84 0.44 0.81 -19.27
C ASN A 84 0.19 -0.70 -19.31
N TRP A 85 0.24 -1.28 -20.49
CA TRP A 85 0.17 -2.71 -20.73
C TRP A 85 1.51 -3.20 -21.24
N ARG A 86 1.99 -4.29 -20.65
CA ARG A 86 3.24 -4.92 -21.02
C ARG A 86 3.02 -6.41 -21.19
N LEU A 87 3.32 -6.91 -22.39
CA LEU A 87 3.16 -8.29 -22.80
C LEU A 87 4.55 -8.90 -22.98
N GLU A 88 4.85 -9.96 -22.24
CA GLU A 88 6.14 -10.64 -22.26
C GLU A 88 5.97 -12.09 -22.68
N TRP A 89 6.65 -12.49 -23.75
CA TRP A 89 6.69 -13.88 -24.20
C TRP A 89 7.82 -14.63 -23.49
N HIS A 90 7.48 -15.79 -22.94
CA HIS A 90 8.38 -16.73 -22.28
C HIS A 90 8.00 -18.15 -22.71
N GLY A 91 8.67 -18.68 -23.75
CA GLY A 91 8.29 -19.93 -24.40
C GLY A 91 6.85 -19.90 -24.91
N ASN A 92 6.05 -20.89 -24.50
CA ASN A 92 4.65 -21.03 -24.90
C ASN A 92 3.67 -20.19 -24.05
N TYR A 93 4.18 -19.21 -23.29
CA TYR A 93 3.35 -18.39 -22.42
C TYR A 93 3.57 -16.90 -22.69
N ILE A 94 2.46 -16.15 -22.72
CA ILE A 94 2.44 -14.70 -22.70
C ILE A 94 2.04 -14.24 -21.31
N TYR A 95 2.93 -13.52 -20.64
CA TYR A 95 2.67 -12.87 -19.36
C TYR A 95 2.19 -11.44 -19.60
N VAL A 96 1.02 -11.13 -19.06
CA VAL A 96 0.38 -9.82 -19.19
C VAL A 96 0.55 -9.03 -17.90
N PHE A 97 1.18 -7.87 -18.00
CA PHE A 97 1.36 -6.92 -16.91
C PHE A 97 0.56 -5.65 -17.21
N ARG A 98 -0.20 -5.16 -16.25
CA ARG A 98 -0.90 -3.88 -16.32
C ARG A 98 -0.38 -2.96 -15.22
N ASN A 99 0.04 -1.75 -15.58
CA ASN A 99 0.64 -0.76 -14.70
C ASN A 99 1.80 -1.33 -13.86
N GLY A 100 2.59 -2.21 -14.48
CA GLY A 100 3.72 -2.89 -13.84
C GLY A 100 3.34 -3.99 -12.84
N ILE A 101 2.05 -4.35 -12.74
CA ILE A 101 1.55 -5.44 -11.89
C ILE A 101 1.15 -6.63 -12.77
N PHE A 102 1.52 -7.84 -12.38
CA PHE A 102 1.09 -9.06 -13.06
C PHE A 102 -0.43 -9.21 -13.03
N SER A 103 -1.04 -9.39 -14.20
CA SER A 103 -2.48 -9.58 -14.34
C SER A 103 -2.82 -11.06 -14.53
N HIS A 104 -2.33 -11.66 -15.61
CA HIS A 104 -2.59 -13.06 -15.95
C HIS A 104 -1.56 -13.56 -16.97
N LYS A 105 -1.57 -14.88 -17.21
CA LYS A 105 -0.78 -15.52 -18.26
C LYS A 105 -1.71 -16.21 -19.27
N ILE A 106 -1.28 -16.24 -20.53
CA ILE A 106 -1.99 -16.86 -21.66
C ILE A 106 -1.06 -17.93 -22.23
N GLU A 107 -1.58 -19.12 -22.52
CA GLU A 107 -0.85 -20.17 -23.24
C GLU A 107 -1.05 -19.96 -24.75
N THR A 108 0.06 -19.98 -25.51
CA THR A 108 0.10 -19.79 -26.98
C THR A 108 0.35 -21.08 -27.72
#